data_AF-A0A6V7IBT3-F1
#
_entry.id   AF-A0A6V7IBT3-F1
#
_cell.length_a   1.000
_cell.length_b   1.000
_cell.length_c   1.000
_cell.angle_alpha   90.00
_cell.angle_beta   90.00
_cell.angle_gamma   90.00
#
_symmetry.space_group_name_H-M   'P 1'
#
loop_
_entity.id
_entity.type
_entity.pdbx_description
1 polymer ?
#
loop_
_entity_poly.entity_id
_entity_poly.type
_entity_poly.pdbx_seq_one_letter_code
_entity_poly.pdbx_strand_id
1 'polypeptide(L)' 'AVNSPQILLNSGIGPRDELSAVGIPTVHHLPGVGKNLHNHVAYAVGFTINDTDTTALNWATAMEYLLFRDGLMSGT' A
#
# COMPACT_ATOMS: atom_id res chain seq x y z
N ALA A 1 -8.25 1.56 -0.19
CA ALA A 1 -8.71 1.74 1.20
C ALA A 1 -8.47 3.15 1.74
N VAL A 2 -7.34 3.80 1.45
CA VAL A 2 -7.00 5.11 2.07
C VAL A 2 -7.73 6.30 1.44
N ASN A 3 -7.73 6.43 0.10
CA ASN A 3 -8.18 7.67 -0.54
C ASN A 3 -9.71 7.77 -0.73
N SER A 4 -10.38 6.66 -1.01
CA SER A 4 -11.84 6.64 -1.20
C SER A 4 -12.62 7.16 0.03
N PRO A 5 -12.37 6.73 1.29
CA PRO A 5 -13.07 7.30 2.44
C PRO A 5 -12.77 8.79 2.65
N GLN A 6 -11.56 9.27 2.32
CA GLN A 6 -11.25 10.70 2.38
C GLN A 6 -12.12 11.53 1.42
N ILE A 7 -12.30 11.05 0.18
CA ILE A 7 -13.17 11.71 -0.81
C ILE A 7 -14.61 11.78 -0.30
N LEU A 8 -15.12 10.69 0.29
CA LEU A 8 -16.47 10.65 0.86
C LEU A 8 -16.65 11.64 2.02
N LEU A 9 -15.70 11.67 2.96
CA LEU A 9 -15.71 12.61 4.09
C LEU A 9 -15.69 14.06 3.61
N ASN A 10 -14.83 14.39 2.64
CA ASN A 10 -14.75 15.74 2.04
C ASN A 10 -16.01 16.11 1.24
N SER A 11 -16.80 15.13 0.83
CA SER A 11 -18.08 15.30 0.15
C SER A 11 -19.27 15.33 1.13
N GLY A 12 -19.03 15.33 2.44
CA GLY A 12 -20.07 15.34 3.47
C GLY A 12 -20.76 13.99 3.70
N ILE A 13 -20.15 12.89 3.28
CA ILE A 13 -20.66 11.52 3.46
C ILE A 13 -19.81 10.82 4.53
N GLY A 14 -20.36 10.64 5.74
CA GLY A 14 -19.61 10.10 6.88
C GLY A 14 -20.30 10.24 8.24
N PRO A 15 -19.57 10.03 9.35
CA PRO A 15 -20.10 10.24 10.71
C PRO A 15 -20.43 11.71 10.94
N ARG A 16 -21.68 12.04 11.32
CA ARG A 16 -22.18 13.42 11.38
C ARG A 16 -21.39 14.27 12.37
N ASP A 17 -21.09 13.71 13.54
CA ASP A 17 -20.39 14.42 14.61
C ASP A 17 -18.94 14.71 14.22
N GLU A 18 -18.27 13.76 13.55
CA GLU A 18 -16.91 13.94 13.03
C GLU A 18 -16.86 14.98 11.91
N LEU A 19 -17.82 14.96 10.98
CA LEU A 19 -17.93 15.97 9.92
C LEU A 19 -18.20 17.37 10.52
N SER A 20 -19.09 17.45 11.51
CA SER A 20 -19.47 18.70 12.16
C SER A 20 -18.30 19.30 12.97
N ALA A 21 -17.49 18.46 13.62
CA ALA A 21 -16.31 18.88 14.37
C ALA A 21 -15.26 19.61 13.51
N VAL A 22 -15.25 19.36 12.19
CA VAL A 22 -14.34 20.00 11.23
C VAL A 22 -15.05 20.96 10.27
N GLY A 23 -16.32 21.31 10.53
CA GLY A 23 -17.07 22.29 9.76
C GLY A 23 -17.57 21.80 8.39
N ILE A 24 -17.63 20.48 8.16
CA ILE A 24 -18.18 19.91 6.92
C ILE A 24 -19.68 19.65 7.11
N PRO A 25 -20.56 20.23 6.26
CA PRO A 25 -21.99 19.89 6.27
C PRO A 25 -22.21 18.41 5.97
N THR A 26 -23.03 17.75 6.77
CA THR A 26 -23.38 16.35 6.51
C THR A 26 -24.42 16.26 5.39
N VAL A 27 -24.01 15.73 4.25
CA VAL A 27 -24.89 15.37 3.12
C VAL A 27 -25.56 14.02 3.39
N HIS A 28 -24.80 13.04 3.89
CA HIS A 28 -25.32 11.72 4.22
C HIS A 28 -24.61 11.14 5.45
N HIS A 29 -25.38 10.76 6.47
CA HIS A 29 -24.83 10.17 7.68
C HIS A 29 -24.50 8.68 7.46
N LEU A 30 -23.22 8.37 7.29
CA LEU A 30 -22.71 7.02 7.06
C LEU A 30 -21.51 6.74 8.00
N PRO A 31 -21.76 6.26 9.23
CA PRO A 31 -20.75 6.19 10.28
C PRO A 31 -19.58 5.21 10.00
N GLY A 32 -19.74 4.31 9.03
CA GLY A 32 -18.68 3.37 8.64
C GLY A 32 -17.57 3.97 7.76
N VAL A 33 -17.77 5.16 7.17
CA VAL A 33 -16.76 5.78 6.30
C VAL A 33 -15.50 6.10 7.09
N GLY A 34 -14.35 5.65 6.57
CA GLY A 34 -13.04 5.83 7.23
C GLY A 34 -12.79 4.87 8.40
N LYS A 35 -13.71 3.94 8.69
CA LYS A 35 -13.58 2.94 9.74
C LYS A 35 -13.22 1.57 9.16
N ASN A 36 -12.95 0.60 10.03
CA ASN A 36 -12.71 -0.80 9.66
C ASN A 36 -11.58 -0.98 8.63
N LEU A 37 -10.47 -0.24 8.78
CA LEU A 37 -9.28 -0.44 7.97
C LEU A 37 -8.59 -1.74 8.41
N HIS A 38 -8.52 -2.70 7.49
CA HIS A 38 -7.73 -3.92 7.65
C HIS A 38 -6.51 -3.85 6.76
N ASN A 39 -5.39 -4.37 7.27
CA ASN A 39 -4.18 -4.57 6.50
C ASN A 39 -3.48 -5.84 6.97
N HIS A 40 -2.73 -6.49 6.09
CA HIS A 40 -1.83 -7.56 6.48
C HIS A 40 -0.56 -6.95 7.08
N VAL A 41 -0.30 -7.24 8.35
CA VAL A 41 0.93 -6.84 9.01
C VAL A 41 2.07 -7.69 8.48
N ALA A 42 3.16 -7.05 8.06
CA ALA A 42 4.36 -7.72 7.55
C ALA A 42 5.59 -7.31 8.37
N TYR A 43 6.52 -8.25 8.52
CA TYR A 43 7.84 -8.02 9.11
C TYR A 43 8.88 -8.81 8.31
N ALA A 44 10.04 -8.22 8.04
CA ALA A 44 11.12 -8.86 7.31
C ALA A 44 12.20 -9.35 8.27
N VAL A 45 12.66 -10.59 8.10
CA VAL A 45 13.80 -11.15 8.83
C VAL A 45 14.98 -11.25 7.85
N GLY A 46 16.03 -10.49 8.13
CA GLY A 46 17.26 -10.53 7.34
C GLY A 46 18.18 -11.65 7.80
N PHE A 47 18.78 -12.36 6.84
CA PHE A 47 19.81 -13.37 7.09
C PHE A 47 21.07 -13.00 6.33
N THR A 48 22.22 -13.29 6.93
CA THR A 48 23.52 -13.22 6.24
C THR A 48 23.85 -14.60 5.71
N ILE A 49 24.13 -14.69 4.41
CA ILE A 49 24.59 -15.91 3.76
C ILE A 49 25.93 -15.64 3.06
N ASN A 50 26.78 -16.66 2.99
CA ASN A 50 28.06 -16.59 2.30
C ASN A 50 27.87 -16.88 0.81
N ASP A 51 27.13 -16.01 0.14
CA ASP A 51 26.82 -16.09 -1.29
C ASP A 51 26.97 -14.70 -1.91
N THR A 52 27.48 -14.65 -3.14
CA THR A 52 27.71 -13.43 -3.90
C THR A 52 26.52 -13.05 -4.81
N ASP A 53 25.57 -13.96 -5.05
CA ASP A 53 24.48 -13.76 -6.01
C ASP A 53 23.12 -13.52 -5.34
N THR A 54 23.06 -12.55 -4.43
CA THR A 54 21.85 -12.27 -3.64
C THR A 54 21.22 -10.91 -3.93
N THR A 55 21.89 -10.06 -4.69
CA THR A 55 21.39 -8.72 -5.02
C THR A 55 20.57 -8.75 -6.30
N ALA A 56 19.25 -8.82 -6.19
CA ALA A 56 18.35 -8.89 -7.35
C ALA A 56 18.39 -7.63 -8.24
N LEU A 57 18.72 -6.45 -7.69
CA LEU A 57 18.70 -5.17 -8.40
C LEU A 57 20.13 -4.67 -8.69
N ASN A 58 20.76 -5.21 -9.75
CA ASN A 58 22.02 -4.72 -10.29
C ASN A 58 22.06 -4.85 -11.83
N TRP A 59 23.13 -4.36 -12.48
CA TRP A 59 23.20 -4.36 -13.95
C TRP A 59 23.41 -5.75 -14.56
N ALA A 60 24.08 -6.66 -13.85
CA ALA A 60 24.29 -8.02 -14.32
C ALA A 60 22.95 -8.80 -14.35
N THR A 61 22.18 -8.73 -13.26
CA THR A 61 20.85 -9.37 -13.19
C THR A 61 19.85 -8.73 -14.15
N ALA A 62 19.93 -7.41 -14.37
CA ALA A 62 19.12 -6.72 -15.37
C ALA A 62 19.45 -7.16 -16.81
N MET A 63 20.73 -7.30 -17.17
CA MET A 63 21.12 -7.75 -18.50
C MET A 63 20.75 -9.21 -18.75
N GLU A 64 20.92 -10.08 -17.74
CA GLU A 64 20.51 -11.49 -17.81
C GLU A 64 19.01 -11.61 -18.11
N TYR A 65 18.18 -10.85 -17.40
CA TYR A 65 16.74 -10.82 -17.64
C TYR A 65 16.39 -10.26 -19.03
N LEU A 66 17.01 -9.16 -19.47
CA LEU A 66 16.70 -8.55 -20.76
C LEU A 66 17.09 -9.45 -21.95
N LEU A 67 18.21 -10.15 -21.85
CA LEU A 67 18.75 -10.99 -22.93
C LEU A 67 18.10 -12.38 -22.96
N PHE A 68 17.84 -12.99 -21.80
CA PHE A 68 17.45 -14.39 -21.71
C PHE A 68 16.10 -14.63 -21.01
N ARG A 69 15.50 -13.60 -20.40
CA ARG A 69 14.26 -13.70 -19.60
C ARG A 69 14.39 -14.68 -18.43
N ASP A 70 15.58 -14.81 -17.89
CA ASP A 70 15.93 -15.70 -16.77
C ASP A 70 16.63 -14.91 -15.64
N GLY A 71 17.04 -15.59 -14.57
CA GLY A 71 17.81 -15.03 -13.45
C GLY A 71 16.95 -14.43 -12.33
N LEU A 72 17.61 -13.83 -11.32
CA LEU A 72 16.96 -13.35 -10.08
C LEU A 72 15.78 -12.39 -10.31
N MET A 73 15.79 -11.60 -11.39
CA MET A 73 14.71 -10.65 -11.72
C MET A 73 13.48 -11.31 -12.38
N SER A 74 13.56 -12.60 -12.73
CA SER A 74 12.42 -13.40 -13.19
C SER A 74 11.62 -14.02 -12.04
N GLY A 75 12.16 -13.97 -10.82
CA GLY A 75 11.48 -14.40 -9.60
C GLY A 75 10.34 -13.46 -9.20
N THR A 76 9.34 -14.02 -8.50
CA THR A 76 8.17 -13.29 -7.96
C THR A 76 8.48 -12.59 -6.65
#